data_AF-A0A2G7FHL8-F1
#
_entry.id   AF-A0A2G7FHL8-F1
#
_cell.length_a   1.000
_cell.length_b   1.000
_cell.length_c   1.000
_cell.angle_alpha   90.00
_cell.angle_beta   90.00
_cell.angle_gamma   90.00
#
_symmetry.space_group_name_H-M   'P 1'
#
loop_
_entity.id
_entity.type
_entity.pdbx_description
1 polymer ?
#
loop_
_entity_poly.entity_id
_entity_poly.type
_entity_poly.pdbx_seq_one_letter_code
_entity_poly.pdbx_strand_id
1 'polypeptide(L)'
;MLRRRLAKDDNVQSASTDSSHDESKVVPATQTATPPEKPKKESFVTKPRSKRRNGLIFVLGGIFGIIVAAFFANQQDVISLEALMDLNLDTLMDVIPQGIVKDVREFSQHERDAVSYDSFSVGLQLQSQGIQAKHPIVMIPGVISTGLESWGTDVSSRQYFRRRLWGSWSMMRALVLDKAEWKNHIMLDKDTGLDPPGIKLRAAQGFDATDFFITGYWIWNKILENLATIGYDPTNAFTAAYDWRLSYLNLEIRDQYFSRLKSYIETAVLVKGEKVALASHSMGSQVLFYFFKWVEHPEHGKGGSDWVNRHVASWINISGCMLGAVKGLTAVLSGEMRDTAQLNAFAVYGLEKFLSKEERAEIFRAMPGISSMLPKGGEAVWGNATWAPDDLPGQHTSYGNLLKFQQTNSSLTAKNLTVSESLAYLMNSSDEWYRNQVQTSYSHGVAHTTAQVEANENDPRTWLNPLEARLPLAPDMKIYCFYGVGKPTERSYYYQEERDPLVNLNVSIDTTVTNSDGVDHGVVMGEGDGTVNLLSTGYMCAKGWNIKRYNPAGVKIKVFEMPHEPDRFSPRGGPNTGDHVDILGRASLNELILRVAGGHGDEIEETFVSKIKEYADRVQIFEE
;
A
#
# COMPACT_ATOMS: atom_id res chain seq x y z
N MET A 1 -12.39 16.07 -59.64
CA MET A 1 -11.26 16.55 -60.47
C MET A 1 -9.97 16.12 -59.76
N LEU A 2 -9.31 15.00 -60.13
CA LEU A 2 -8.28 14.84 -61.18
C LEU A 2 -7.25 15.99 -61.13
N ARG A 3 -5.94 15.84 -60.85
CA ARG A 3 -4.87 14.85 -61.19
C ARG A 3 -3.76 14.94 -60.11
N ARG A 4 -3.08 13.90 -59.60
CA ARG A 4 -2.11 12.91 -60.14
C ARG A 4 -0.76 13.48 -60.66
N ARG A 5 0.30 13.14 -59.90
CA ARG A 5 1.66 12.62 -60.22
C ARG A 5 2.64 13.44 -61.06
N LEU A 6 3.90 13.47 -60.60
CA LEU A 6 5.04 12.82 -61.28
C LEU A 6 6.22 12.58 -60.32
N ALA A 7 6.90 11.46 -60.55
CA ALA A 7 8.10 10.94 -59.89
C ALA A 7 9.25 10.86 -60.90
N LYS A 8 10.49 10.79 -60.42
CA LYS A 8 11.68 10.16 -61.04
C LYS A 8 12.80 10.18 -59.97
N ASP A 9 13.27 9.06 -59.41
CA ASP A 9 14.21 8.03 -59.96
C ASP A 9 15.55 8.69 -60.39
N ASP A 10 16.76 8.26 -60.03
CA ASP A 10 17.29 6.90 -59.78
C ASP A 10 18.71 6.93 -59.14
N ASN A 11 19.11 5.73 -58.67
CA ASN A 11 20.46 5.15 -58.47
C ASN A 11 21.30 5.55 -57.24
N VAL A 12 21.66 4.66 -56.29
CA VAL A 12 22.13 3.24 -56.26
C VAL A 12 23.66 3.09 -56.44
N GLN A 13 24.21 2.26 -55.54
CA GLN A 13 25.55 1.64 -55.41
C GLN A 13 26.61 2.46 -54.68
N SER A 14 27.13 2.09 -53.49
CA SER A 14 27.51 0.82 -52.82
C SER A 14 29.03 0.63 -52.81
N ALA A 15 29.56 0.39 -51.61
CA ALA A 15 30.69 -0.50 -51.24
C ALA A 15 31.34 0.14 -50.00
N SER A 16 31.23 -0.38 -48.76
CA SER A 16 31.83 -1.62 -48.23
C SER A 16 33.33 -1.68 -48.55
N THR A 17 34.27 -1.95 -47.64
CA THR A 17 34.25 -2.73 -46.39
C THR A 17 35.65 -2.56 -45.74
N ASP A 18 35.76 -2.95 -44.46
CA ASP A 18 36.98 -3.53 -43.84
C ASP A 18 38.22 -2.63 -43.64
N SER A 19 39.06 -2.78 -42.61
CA SER A 19 39.18 -3.73 -41.49
C SER A 19 40.33 -3.27 -40.57
N SER A 20 40.23 -3.65 -39.29
CA SER A 20 41.28 -4.18 -38.39
C SER A 20 42.54 -3.38 -37.97
N HIS A 21 42.99 -3.76 -36.76
CA HIS A 21 44.30 -3.58 -36.11
C HIS A 21 44.55 -2.25 -35.37
N ASP A 22 45.23 -2.20 -34.23
CA ASP A 22 45.59 -3.15 -33.17
C ASP A 22 46.19 -2.32 -32.00
N GLU A 23 46.32 -2.97 -30.85
CA GLU A 23 47.02 -2.62 -29.61
C GLU A 23 48.16 -1.57 -29.63
N SER A 24 48.27 -0.77 -28.56
CA SER A 24 49.24 -0.99 -27.45
C SER A 24 49.63 0.27 -26.65
N LYS A 25 49.88 0.00 -25.36
CA LYS A 25 50.28 0.88 -24.24
C LYS A 25 51.66 1.53 -24.43
N VAL A 26 51.88 2.77 -23.94
CA VAL A 26 53.14 3.21 -23.28
C VAL A 26 52.94 4.39 -22.30
N VAL A 27 53.37 4.19 -21.06
CA VAL A 27 53.84 5.13 -20.00
C VAL A 27 55.15 4.47 -19.49
N PRO A 28 56.26 5.10 -18.98
CA PRO A 28 56.42 6.32 -18.15
C PRO A 28 57.69 7.18 -18.44
N ALA A 29 57.85 8.32 -17.72
CA ALA A 29 59.01 8.58 -16.81
C ALA A 29 59.44 10.07 -16.66
N THR A 30 59.48 10.44 -15.37
CA THR A 30 60.02 11.54 -14.55
C THR A 30 61.46 12.04 -14.83
N GLN A 31 61.74 13.33 -14.52
CA GLN A 31 62.98 13.91 -13.90
C GLN A 31 62.71 15.40 -13.56
N THR A 32 62.56 15.89 -12.30
CA THR A 32 63.56 16.34 -11.27
C THR A 32 64.80 17.06 -11.82
N ALA A 33 65.39 18.13 -11.26
CA ALA A 33 65.17 19.08 -10.15
C ALA A 33 66.37 20.08 -10.17
N THR A 34 66.28 21.30 -9.58
CA THR A 34 67.27 21.93 -8.63
C THR A 34 66.93 23.42 -8.28
N PRO A 35 67.46 23.97 -7.14
CA PRO A 35 66.86 25.05 -6.30
C PRO A 35 67.83 26.26 -6.11
N PRO A 36 67.93 27.01 -4.96
CA PRO A 36 66.99 27.56 -3.95
C PRO A 36 67.15 29.10 -3.71
N GLU A 37 66.23 29.77 -2.97
CA GLU A 37 66.59 30.82 -1.97
C GLU A 37 65.43 31.20 -1.00
N LYS A 38 65.77 31.51 0.26
CA LYS A 38 64.93 32.05 1.37
C LYS A 38 65.12 33.60 1.41
N PRO A 39 64.28 34.48 2.02
CA PRO A 39 63.80 34.32 3.42
C PRO A 39 62.53 35.12 3.89
N LYS A 40 62.27 34.99 5.21
CA LYS A 40 61.62 35.90 6.20
C LYS A 40 60.11 35.76 6.51
N LYS A 41 59.89 35.60 7.82
CA LYS A 41 58.63 35.65 8.56
C LYS A 41 58.18 37.11 8.70
N GLU A 42 56.90 37.40 8.44
CA GLU A 42 56.22 38.60 8.93
C GLU A 42 54.98 38.23 9.74
N SER A 43 54.92 38.81 10.93
CA SER A 43 53.88 38.71 11.93
C SER A 43 52.67 39.57 11.55
N PHE A 44 51.48 38.99 11.44
CA PHE A 44 50.24 39.76 11.38
C PHE A 44 49.82 40.22 12.77
N VAL A 45 50.06 41.51 13.04
CA VAL A 45 49.54 42.24 14.20
C VAL A 45 48.10 42.64 13.91
N THR A 46 47.14 42.10 14.66
CA THR A 46 45.74 42.53 14.64
C THR A 46 45.57 43.79 15.50
N LYS A 47 45.19 44.91 14.88
CA LYS A 47 44.75 46.14 15.58
C LYS A 47 43.31 45.96 16.10
N PRO A 48 42.97 46.41 17.33
CA PRO A 48 41.63 46.29 17.87
C PRO A 48 40.74 47.41 17.33
N ARG A 49 39.54 47.08 16.82
CA ARG A 49 38.54 48.07 16.39
C ARG A 49 37.25 47.98 17.21
N SER A 50 37.20 48.86 18.22
CA SER A 50 36.07 49.67 18.71
C SER A 50 34.75 48.98 19.11
N LYS A 51 34.54 48.89 20.43
CA LYS A 51 33.30 48.50 21.16
C LYS A 51 32.08 49.45 20.96
N ARG A 52 32.13 50.44 20.06
CA ARG A 52 31.06 51.45 19.92
C ARG A 52 29.92 51.06 18.95
N ARG A 53 30.07 49.98 18.17
CA ARG A 53 29.04 49.52 17.21
C ARG A 53 28.00 48.57 17.81
N ASN A 54 28.35 47.83 18.87
CA ASN A 54 27.43 46.85 19.48
C ASN A 54 26.44 47.50 20.45
N GLY A 55 26.80 48.63 21.09
CA GLY A 55 25.88 49.35 21.97
C GLY A 55 24.69 49.97 21.22
N LEU A 56 24.91 50.44 19.99
CA LEU A 56 23.87 51.05 19.16
C LEU A 56 22.89 49.99 18.63
N ILE A 57 23.39 48.79 18.31
CA ILE A 57 22.55 47.63 17.93
C ILE A 57 21.75 47.12 19.13
N PHE A 58 22.32 47.11 20.33
CA PHE A 58 21.62 46.69 21.54
C PHE A 58 20.53 47.69 21.97
N VAL A 59 20.78 48.99 21.82
CA VAL A 59 19.78 50.04 22.09
C VAL A 59 18.67 50.03 21.04
N LEU A 60 19.00 49.89 19.75
CA LEU A 60 18.00 49.76 18.68
C LEU A 60 17.18 48.47 18.83
N GLY A 61 17.81 47.35 19.19
CA GLY A 61 17.14 46.10 19.49
C GLY A 61 16.25 46.18 20.73
N GLY A 62 16.67 46.90 21.77
CA GLY A 62 15.86 47.17 22.96
C GLY A 62 14.65 48.06 22.67
N ILE A 63 14.82 49.11 21.87
CA ILE A 63 13.71 49.99 21.45
C ILE A 63 12.74 49.23 20.54
N PHE A 64 13.24 48.41 19.61
CA PHE A 64 12.41 47.55 18.77
C PHE A 64 11.64 46.52 19.61
N GLY A 65 12.30 45.89 20.59
CA GLY A 65 11.66 44.95 21.51
C GLY A 65 10.56 45.59 22.36
N ILE A 66 10.75 46.84 22.81
CA ILE A 66 9.73 47.60 23.56
C ILE A 66 8.57 48.01 22.64
N ILE A 67 8.84 48.40 21.39
CA ILE A 67 7.79 48.73 20.41
C ILE A 67 6.96 47.49 20.06
N VAL A 68 7.60 46.33 19.86
CA VAL A 68 6.91 45.05 19.64
C VAL A 68 6.10 44.66 20.88
N ALA A 69 6.68 44.74 22.07
CA ALA A 69 5.95 44.44 23.32
C ALA A 69 4.77 45.40 23.55
N ALA A 70 4.90 46.69 23.22
CA ALA A 70 3.81 47.66 23.32
C ALA A 70 2.74 47.49 22.23
N PHE A 71 3.13 47.03 21.03
CA PHE A 71 2.22 46.66 19.95
C PHE A 71 1.37 45.44 20.33
N PHE A 72 1.98 44.45 21.01
CA PHE A 72 1.28 43.27 21.52
C PHE A 72 0.53 43.50 22.85
N ALA A 73 0.96 44.45 23.69
CA ALA A 73 0.27 44.78 24.94
C ALA A 73 -1.04 45.57 24.72
N ASN A 74 -1.18 46.25 23.58
CA ASN A 74 -2.38 47.03 23.23
C ASN A 74 -3.40 46.27 22.36
N GLN A 75 -3.17 45.00 22.04
CA GLN A 75 -4.18 44.11 21.49
C GLN A 75 -4.63 43.12 22.57
N GLN A 76 -5.62 43.54 23.37
CA GLN A 76 -6.43 42.59 24.13
C GLN A 76 -7.39 41.90 23.18
N ASP A 77 -6.87 40.94 22.41
CA ASP A 77 -7.68 39.88 21.85
C ASP A 77 -6.84 38.59 21.81
N VAL A 78 -7.50 37.53 22.27
CA VAL A 78 -6.99 36.19 22.58
C VAL A 78 -6.00 35.67 21.53
N ILE A 79 -4.73 35.51 21.92
CA ILE A 79 -3.77 34.73 21.14
C ILE A 79 -4.24 33.27 21.20
N SER A 80 -4.79 32.76 20.09
CA SER A 80 -5.11 31.34 19.97
C SER A 80 -3.81 30.53 19.97
N LEU A 81 -3.79 29.50 20.81
CA LEU A 81 -2.71 28.51 20.90
C LEU A 81 -2.60 27.62 19.63
N GLU A 82 -3.43 27.85 18.61
CA GLU A 82 -3.39 27.15 17.32
C GLU A 82 -2.25 27.63 16.42
N ALA A 83 -1.80 28.88 16.54
CA ALA A 83 -0.71 29.42 15.72
C ALA A 83 0.70 28.96 16.17
N LEU A 84 0.81 28.31 17.34
CA LEU A 84 2.06 27.72 17.86
C LEU A 84 2.15 26.20 17.64
N MET A 85 1.14 25.57 17.03
CA MET A 85 1.17 24.15 16.65
C MET A 85 1.78 23.90 15.26
N ASP A 86 2.00 24.96 14.46
CA ASP A 86 2.44 24.85 13.06
C ASP A 86 3.93 25.15 12.80
N LEU A 87 4.73 25.39 13.84
CA LEU A 87 6.17 25.62 13.67
C LEU A 87 6.97 24.79 14.67
N ASN A 88 7.28 23.56 14.26
CA ASN A 88 8.48 22.90 14.76
C ASN A 88 9.05 21.88 13.76
N LEU A 89 9.14 22.26 12.48
CA LEU A 89 10.01 21.56 11.54
C LEU A 89 11.48 21.85 11.86
N ASP A 90 11.83 23.09 12.20
CA ASP A 90 13.25 23.48 12.37
C ASP A 90 13.94 22.83 13.58
N THR A 91 13.29 22.69 14.75
CA THR A 91 13.92 21.94 15.88
C THR A 91 13.92 20.42 15.69
N LEU A 92 13.16 19.93 14.71
CA LEU A 92 13.06 18.51 14.41
C LEU A 92 14.02 18.09 13.29
N MET A 93 14.45 19.04 12.45
CA MET A 93 15.56 18.89 11.51
C MET A 93 16.91 18.74 12.21
N ASP A 94 17.04 19.23 13.45
CA ASP A 94 18.28 19.11 14.24
C ASP A 94 18.52 17.69 14.78
N VAL A 95 17.49 16.85 14.85
CA VAL A 95 17.54 15.49 15.41
C VAL A 95 17.59 14.40 14.34
N ILE A 96 17.52 14.80 13.07
CA ILE A 96 17.45 13.90 11.92
C ILE A 96 18.79 13.98 11.16
N PRO A 97 19.41 12.84 10.80
CA PRO A 97 20.64 12.82 10.00
C PRO A 97 20.53 13.68 8.73
N GLN A 98 21.57 14.46 8.40
CA GLN A 98 21.51 15.46 7.31
C GLN A 98 21.15 14.90 5.93
N GLY A 99 21.45 13.62 5.64
CA GLY A 99 21.01 12.96 4.41
C GLY A 99 19.47 12.92 4.30
N ILE A 100 18.79 12.62 5.40
CA ILE A 100 17.33 12.49 5.47
C ILE A 100 16.65 13.87 5.42
N VAL A 101 17.26 14.90 6.01
CA VAL A 101 16.79 16.30 5.95
C VAL A 101 16.72 16.81 4.51
N LYS A 102 17.71 16.46 3.68
CA LYS A 102 17.74 16.80 2.26
C LYS A 102 16.59 16.11 1.51
N ASP A 103 16.41 14.81 1.74
CA ASP A 103 15.36 14.01 1.12
C ASP A 103 13.95 14.51 1.49
N VAL A 104 13.73 14.96 2.74
CA VAL A 104 12.45 15.54 3.19
C VAL A 104 12.13 16.87 2.50
N ARG A 105 13.13 17.74 2.31
CA ARG A 105 12.95 19.01 1.60
C ARG A 105 12.67 18.79 0.12
N GLU A 106 13.39 17.87 -0.52
CA GLU A 106 13.15 17.48 -1.90
C GLU A 106 11.76 16.82 -2.06
N PHE A 107 11.33 15.97 -1.13
CA PHE A 107 9.99 15.34 -1.12
C PHE A 107 8.86 16.37 -1.05
N SER A 108 8.93 17.33 -0.11
CA SER A 108 7.88 18.36 0.04
C SER A 108 7.79 19.32 -1.16
N GLN A 109 8.90 19.56 -1.86
CA GLN A 109 8.91 20.42 -3.05
C GLN A 109 8.36 19.69 -4.28
N HIS A 110 8.80 18.46 -4.56
CA HIS A 110 8.35 17.70 -5.73
C HIS A 110 6.87 17.32 -5.68
N GLU A 111 6.27 17.14 -4.50
CA GLU A 111 4.84 16.89 -4.39
C GLU A 111 3.98 18.14 -4.56
N ARG A 112 4.44 19.33 -4.12
CA ARG A 112 3.73 20.59 -4.43
C ARG A 112 3.63 20.83 -5.94
N ASP A 113 4.65 20.42 -6.70
CA ASP A 113 4.67 20.54 -8.16
C ASP A 113 3.85 19.44 -8.85
N ALA A 114 3.79 18.22 -8.29
CA ALA A 114 2.94 17.11 -8.76
C ALA A 114 1.43 17.32 -8.46
N VAL A 115 1.09 18.19 -7.50
CA VAL A 115 -0.27 18.67 -7.22
C VAL A 115 -0.76 19.69 -8.27
N SER A 116 0.02 20.01 -9.31
CA SER A 116 -0.41 20.90 -10.40
C SER A 116 -1.36 20.27 -11.44
N TYR A 117 -1.81 19.02 -11.24
CA TYR A 117 -3.00 18.52 -11.93
C TYR A 117 -4.25 19.09 -11.23
N ASP A 118 -5.15 19.73 -11.98
CA ASP A 118 -6.41 20.25 -11.43
C ASP A 118 -7.21 19.10 -10.81
N SER A 119 -7.13 18.98 -9.48
CA SER A 119 -7.63 17.83 -8.74
C SER A 119 -9.13 17.63 -8.86
N PHE A 120 -9.86 18.68 -9.24
CA PHE A 120 -11.30 18.70 -9.42
C PHE A 120 -11.74 18.47 -10.87
N SER A 121 -10.82 18.48 -11.84
CA SER A 121 -11.13 18.49 -13.28
C SER A 121 -12.06 17.37 -13.74
N VAL A 122 -11.81 16.13 -13.29
CA VAL A 122 -12.63 14.96 -13.64
C VAL A 122 -14.05 15.12 -13.12
N GLY A 123 -14.18 15.54 -11.86
CA GLY A 123 -15.46 15.75 -11.21
C GLY A 123 -16.25 16.90 -11.84
N LEU A 124 -15.61 18.03 -12.13
CA LEU A 124 -16.23 19.16 -12.83
C LEU A 124 -16.69 18.78 -14.24
N GLN A 125 -15.92 17.96 -14.95
CA GLN A 125 -16.31 17.41 -16.25
C GLN A 125 -17.57 16.55 -16.13
N LEU A 126 -17.64 15.64 -15.16
CA LEU A 126 -18.83 14.80 -14.97
C LEU A 126 -20.04 15.59 -14.47
N GLN A 127 -19.82 16.60 -13.63
CA GLN A 127 -20.87 17.54 -13.23
C GLN A 127 -21.45 18.26 -14.47
N SER A 128 -20.62 18.68 -15.43
CA SER A 128 -21.07 19.29 -16.67
C SER A 128 -21.86 18.34 -17.58
N GLN A 129 -21.68 17.02 -17.42
CA GLN A 129 -22.47 15.97 -18.07
C GLN A 129 -23.79 15.68 -17.32
N GLY A 130 -24.04 16.37 -16.21
CA GLY A 130 -25.25 16.20 -15.39
C GLY A 130 -25.14 15.12 -14.32
N ILE A 131 -23.96 14.55 -14.07
CA ILE A 131 -23.76 13.57 -12.99
C ILE A 131 -23.79 14.27 -11.64
N GLN A 132 -24.56 13.71 -10.71
CA GLN A 132 -24.72 14.21 -9.34
C GLN A 132 -24.69 13.04 -8.35
N ALA A 133 -24.42 13.33 -7.07
CA ALA A 133 -24.43 12.36 -5.99
C ALA A 133 -25.80 11.68 -5.84
N LYS A 134 -25.86 10.38 -6.11
CA LYS A 134 -27.09 9.57 -6.00
C LYS A 134 -27.02 8.65 -4.77
N HIS A 135 -26.08 7.72 -4.77
CA HIS A 135 -25.89 6.75 -3.70
C HIS A 135 -24.98 7.34 -2.61
N PRO A 136 -25.31 7.23 -1.31
CA PRO A 136 -24.32 7.51 -0.27
C PRO A 136 -23.10 6.62 -0.47
N ILE A 137 -21.90 7.16 -0.27
CA ILE A 137 -20.66 6.41 -0.51
C ILE A 137 -19.93 6.10 0.80
N VAL A 138 -19.53 4.84 0.96
CA VAL A 138 -18.69 4.41 2.09
C VAL A 138 -17.37 3.89 1.55
N MET A 139 -16.27 4.46 2.01
CA MET A 139 -14.91 4.10 1.61
C MET A 139 -14.25 3.25 2.69
N ILE A 140 -13.75 2.07 2.31
CA ILE A 140 -13.06 1.12 3.18
C ILE A 140 -11.58 1.10 2.75
N PRO A 141 -10.68 1.68 3.55
CA PRO A 141 -9.27 1.83 3.20
C PRO A 141 -8.50 0.49 3.24
N GLY A 142 -7.29 0.46 2.72
CA GLY A 142 -6.42 -0.72 2.67
C GLY A 142 -5.53 -0.90 3.91
N VAL A 143 -4.62 -1.87 3.85
CA VAL A 143 -3.60 -2.07 4.89
C VAL A 143 -2.75 -0.81 5.04
N ILE A 144 -2.27 -0.52 6.26
CA ILE A 144 -1.41 0.62 6.63
C ILE A 144 -1.92 2.04 6.32
N SER A 145 -3.04 2.19 5.60
CA SER A 145 -3.53 3.48 5.10
C SER A 145 -4.32 4.31 6.11
N THR A 146 -4.74 3.72 7.23
CA THR A 146 -5.38 4.43 8.35
C THR A 146 -4.34 4.83 9.40
N GLY A 147 -4.31 6.11 9.76
CA GLY A 147 -3.50 6.59 10.89
C GLY A 147 -3.93 5.96 12.22
N LEU A 148 -2.96 5.63 13.09
CA LEU A 148 -3.25 5.04 14.41
C LEU A 148 -2.83 6.00 15.52
N GLU A 149 -3.78 6.37 16.36
CA GLU A 149 -3.63 7.35 17.45
C GLU A 149 -3.56 6.65 18.81
N SER A 150 -2.65 7.10 19.67
CA SER A 150 -2.55 6.60 21.05
C SER A 150 -3.56 7.26 21.98
N TRP A 151 -4.24 6.42 22.76
CA TRP A 151 -5.22 6.77 23.78
C TRP A 151 -4.82 6.21 25.15
N GLY A 152 -3.60 5.69 25.29
CA GLY A 152 -3.08 5.17 26.55
C GLY A 152 -2.77 6.29 27.54
N THR A 153 -3.08 6.06 28.81
CA THR A 153 -2.86 7.04 29.91
C THR A 153 -1.75 6.63 30.88
N ASP A 154 -1.23 5.43 30.72
CA ASP A 154 -0.13 4.88 31.51
C ASP A 154 1.16 5.63 31.25
N VAL A 155 2.13 5.47 32.16
CA VAL A 155 3.34 6.30 32.19
C VAL A 155 4.09 6.27 30.86
N SER A 156 4.18 5.10 30.21
CA SER A 156 4.90 4.94 28.96
C SER A 156 4.13 5.47 27.74
N SER A 157 2.79 5.41 27.77
CA SER A 157 1.91 5.93 26.70
C SER A 157 1.55 7.40 26.83
N ARG A 158 1.64 8.00 28.03
CA ARG A 158 1.12 9.35 28.31
C ARG A 158 1.74 10.44 27.43
N GLN A 159 3.02 10.31 27.10
CA GLN A 159 3.72 11.24 26.20
C GLN A 159 3.18 11.18 24.75
N TYR A 160 2.52 10.08 24.39
CA TYR A 160 1.96 9.84 23.06
C TYR A 160 0.43 10.04 23.03
N PHE A 161 -0.21 10.42 24.13
CA PHE A 161 -1.65 10.62 24.19
C PHE A 161 -2.14 11.58 23.08
N ARG A 162 -3.11 11.11 22.30
CA ARG A 162 -3.67 11.74 21.09
C ARG A 162 -2.66 12.08 20.00
N ARG A 163 -1.51 11.39 19.97
CA ARG A 163 -0.54 11.46 18.88
C ARG A 163 -0.67 10.24 17.98
N ARG A 164 -0.55 10.47 16.68
CA ARG A 164 -0.54 9.41 15.66
C ARG A 164 0.80 8.67 15.70
N LEU A 165 0.83 7.47 16.24
CA LEU A 165 2.00 6.59 16.26
C LEU A 165 2.17 5.79 14.96
N TRP A 166 1.22 5.92 14.02
CA TRP A 166 1.32 5.45 12.65
C TRP A 166 0.81 6.51 11.69
N GLY A 167 1.52 6.75 10.59
CA GLY A 167 1.13 7.75 9.59
C GLY A 167 1.24 9.20 10.08
N SER A 168 2.32 9.54 10.78
CA SER A 168 2.61 10.93 11.13
C SER A 168 4.08 11.18 11.45
N TRP A 169 4.46 12.45 11.58
CA TRP A 169 5.79 12.83 12.05
C TRP A 169 6.08 12.38 13.50
N SER A 170 5.04 12.21 14.33
CA SER A 170 5.19 11.69 15.69
C SER A 170 5.68 10.24 15.68
N MET A 171 5.28 9.44 14.67
CA MET A 171 5.81 8.08 14.45
C MET A 171 7.32 8.13 14.19
N MET A 172 7.77 8.96 13.25
CA MET A 172 9.20 9.06 12.90
C MET A 172 10.04 9.50 14.09
N ARG A 173 9.55 10.48 14.86
CA ARG A 173 10.22 10.90 16.10
C ARG A 173 10.31 9.76 17.12
N ALA A 174 9.23 8.99 17.31
CA ALA A 174 9.21 7.85 18.22
C ALA A 174 10.15 6.73 17.76
N LEU A 175 10.18 6.40 16.47
CA LEU A 175 11.11 5.43 15.89
C LEU A 175 12.58 5.78 16.11
N VAL A 176 12.93 7.07 16.05
CA VAL A 176 14.31 7.54 16.21
C VAL A 176 14.71 7.66 17.68
N LEU A 177 13.84 8.23 18.51
CA LEU A 177 14.17 8.59 19.90
C LEU A 177 13.79 7.51 20.91
N ASP A 178 12.83 6.66 20.59
CA ASP A 178 12.21 5.72 21.52
C ASP A 178 11.67 4.47 20.80
N LYS A 179 12.57 3.84 20.02
CA LYS A 179 12.24 2.69 19.15
C LYS A 179 11.53 1.56 19.91
N ALA A 180 12.02 1.25 21.11
CA ALA A 180 11.48 0.17 21.92
C ALA A 180 10.03 0.45 22.35
N GLU A 181 9.74 1.67 22.81
CA GLU A 181 8.39 2.02 23.23
C GLU A 181 7.44 2.14 22.03
N TRP A 182 7.90 2.66 20.89
CA TRP A 182 7.12 2.65 19.65
C TRP A 182 6.77 1.23 19.21
N LYS A 183 7.75 0.31 19.25
CA LYS A 183 7.55 -1.11 18.93
C LYS A 183 6.52 -1.75 19.86
N ASN A 184 6.62 -1.49 21.17
CA ASN A 184 5.63 -1.98 22.15
C ASN A 184 4.22 -1.45 21.85
N HIS A 185 4.09 -0.19 21.47
CA HIS A 185 2.79 0.40 21.12
C HIS A 185 2.18 -0.21 19.87
N ILE A 186 3.00 -0.43 18.84
CA ILE A 186 2.51 -0.84 17.52
C ILE A 186 2.20 -2.34 17.45
N MET A 187 2.93 -3.17 18.21
CA MET A 187 2.64 -4.60 18.30
C MET A 187 1.34 -4.85 19.07
N LEU A 188 0.57 -5.83 18.62
CA LEU A 188 -0.52 -6.37 19.41
C LEU A 188 0.03 -7.43 20.37
N ASP A 189 -0.74 -7.70 21.41
CA ASP A 189 -0.47 -8.76 22.36
C ASP A 189 -0.40 -10.12 21.62
N LYS A 190 0.68 -10.86 21.89
CA LYS A 190 1.01 -12.08 21.15
C LYS A 190 0.02 -13.22 21.39
N ASP A 191 -0.67 -13.23 22.54
CA ASP A 191 -1.60 -14.31 22.88
C ASP A 191 -3.03 -13.96 22.47
N THR A 192 -3.47 -12.74 22.75
CA THR A 192 -4.86 -12.30 22.53
C THR A 192 -5.11 -11.68 21.15
N GLY A 193 -4.07 -11.17 20.48
CA GLY A 193 -4.20 -10.40 19.25
C GLY A 193 -4.95 -9.07 19.43
N LEU A 194 -4.97 -8.54 20.66
CA LEU A 194 -5.56 -7.26 21.06
C LEU A 194 -4.48 -6.28 21.53
N ASP A 195 -4.86 -5.09 22.03
CA ASP A 195 -3.86 -4.15 22.56
C ASP A 195 -3.13 -4.75 23.78
N PRO A 196 -1.80 -4.58 23.90
CA PRO A 196 -1.07 -4.97 25.11
C PRO A 196 -1.57 -4.22 26.36
N PRO A 197 -1.42 -4.80 27.56
CA PRO A 197 -1.80 -4.13 28.81
C PRO A 197 -1.16 -2.74 28.94
N GLY A 198 -1.99 -1.73 29.24
CA GLY A 198 -1.57 -0.34 29.41
C GLY A 198 -1.40 0.47 28.13
N ILE A 199 -1.40 -0.19 26.97
CA ILE A 199 -1.37 0.44 25.65
C ILE A 199 -2.78 0.49 25.09
N LYS A 200 -3.10 1.58 24.40
CA LYS A 200 -4.37 1.74 23.71
C LYS A 200 -4.15 2.49 22.42
N LEU A 201 -4.26 1.81 21.28
CA LEU A 201 -4.16 2.43 19.95
C LEU A 201 -5.51 2.34 19.23
N ARG A 202 -5.98 3.44 18.64
CA ARG A 202 -7.25 3.47 17.90
C ARG A 202 -7.04 4.04 16.50
N ALA A 203 -7.81 3.53 15.56
CA ALA A 203 -7.88 4.11 14.22
C ALA A 203 -8.35 5.56 14.31
N ALA A 204 -7.62 6.47 13.65
CA ALA A 204 -8.12 7.81 13.39
C ALA A 204 -9.46 7.74 12.66
N GLN A 205 -10.32 8.76 12.84
CA GLN A 205 -11.68 8.78 12.30
C GLN A 205 -11.86 9.98 11.36
N GLY A 206 -12.83 9.90 10.45
CA GLY A 206 -13.13 10.94 9.47
C GLY A 206 -12.24 10.87 8.21
N PHE A 207 -12.40 11.82 7.29
CA PHE A 207 -11.63 11.87 6.03
C PHE A 207 -10.12 12.02 6.28
N ASP A 208 -9.73 12.89 7.23
CA ASP A 208 -8.34 13.08 7.67
C ASP A 208 -7.62 11.81 8.17
N ALA A 209 -8.34 10.71 8.41
CA ALA A 209 -7.77 9.43 8.78
C ALA A 209 -7.10 8.70 7.60
N THR A 210 -7.53 9.01 6.36
CA THR A 210 -7.14 8.30 5.13
C THR A 210 -6.74 9.22 3.98
N ASP A 211 -6.89 10.55 4.11
CA ASP A 211 -6.56 11.48 3.02
C ASP A 211 -5.07 11.47 2.68
N PHE A 212 -4.25 11.48 3.72
CA PHE A 212 -2.80 11.47 3.63
C PHE A 212 -2.22 10.46 4.62
N PHE A 213 -1.27 9.63 4.16
CA PHE A 213 -0.55 8.73 5.06
C PHE A 213 0.40 9.53 5.98
N ILE A 214 1.16 10.45 5.39
CA ILE A 214 2.00 11.47 6.03
C ILE A 214 1.83 12.71 5.15
N THR A 215 2.00 13.92 5.70
CA THR A 215 1.97 15.17 4.93
C THR A 215 2.71 15.02 3.59
N GLY A 216 1.97 15.20 2.49
CA GLY A 216 2.46 15.01 1.12
C GLY A 216 1.97 13.72 0.44
N TYR A 217 1.99 12.59 1.13
CA TYR A 217 1.62 11.29 0.55
C TYR A 217 0.10 11.07 0.57
N TRP A 218 -0.59 11.48 -0.51
CA TRP A 218 -2.04 11.32 -0.65
C TRP A 218 -2.46 9.85 -0.87
N ILE A 219 -3.61 9.44 -0.33
CA ILE A 219 -4.21 8.12 -0.58
C ILE A 219 -5.59 8.31 -1.22
N TRP A 220 -6.55 8.88 -0.49
CA TRP A 220 -7.94 9.06 -0.95
C TRP A 220 -8.30 10.50 -1.37
N ASN A 221 -7.43 11.47 -1.10
CA ASN A 221 -7.74 12.89 -1.30
C ASN A 221 -8.28 13.22 -2.70
N LYS A 222 -7.62 12.73 -3.76
CA LYS A 222 -8.06 12.97 -5.14
C LYS A 222 -9.46 12.43 -5.45
N ILE A 223 -9.85 11.31 -4.84
CA ILE A 223 -11.20 10.76 -4.98
C ILE A 223 -12.19 11.68 -4.27
N LEU A 224 -11.87 12.12 -3.05
CA LEU A 224 -12.73 13.04 -2.28
C LEU A 224 -12.91 14.39 -2.95
N GLU A 225 -11.84 14.99 -3.48
CA GLU A 225 -11.90 16.25 -4.24
C GLU A 225 -12.88 16.12 -5.41
N ASN A 226 -12.79 15.04 -6.18
CA ASN A 226 -13.69 14.80 -7.30
C ASN A 226 -15.13 14.48 -6.84
N LEU A 227 -15.33 13.66 -5.81
CA LEU A 227 -16.65 13.39 -5.24
C LEU A 227 -17.32 14.69 -4.77
N ALA A 228 -16.58 15.61 -4.16
CA ALA A 228 -17.10 16.88 -3.69
C ALA A 228 -17.72 17.72 -4.82
N THR A 229 -17.13 17.69 -6.02
CA THR A 229 -17.66 18.44 -7.18
C THR A 229 -19.06 18.00 -7.60
N ILE A 230 -19.43 16.73 -7.40
CA ILE A 230 -20.75 16.19 -7.77
C ILE A 230 -21.73 16.18 -6.59
N GLY A 231 -21.36 16.81 -5.46
CA GLY A 231 -22.24 17.02 -4.31
C GLY A 231 -22.06 16.03 -3.16
N TYR A 232 -20.90 15.38 -3.04
CA TYR A 232 -20.56 14.63 -1.83
C TYR A 232 -19.92 15.50 -0.75
N ASP A 233 -20.27 15.23 0.49
CA ASP A 233 -19.74 15.89 1.69
C ASP A 233 -19.84 14.92 2.89
N PRO A 234 -19.41 15.29 4.12
CA PRO A 234 -19.48 14.39 5.27
C PRO A 234 -20.89 13.87 5.64
N THR A 235 -21.97 14.41 5.05
CA THR A 235 -23.35 13.97 5.32
C THR A 235 -23.77 12.76 4.47
N ASN A 236 -23.14 12.55 3.32
CA ASN A 236 -23.48 11.47 2.38
C ASN A 236 -22.26 10.65 1.89
N ALA A 237 -21.05 11.00 2.35
CA ALA A 237 -19.83 10.24 2.19
C ALA A 237 -19.20 9.91 3.55
N PHE A 238 -18.63 8.72 3.68
CA PHE A 238 -17.99 8.27 4.93
C PHE A 238 -16.79 7.38 4.68
N THR A 239 -15.71 7.64 5.41
CA THR A 239 -14.57 6.73 5.48
C THR A 239 -14.73 5.80 6.67
N ALA A 240 -14.93 4.51 6.42
CA ALA A 240 -14.97 3.46 7.43
C ALA A 240 -13.53 3.06 7.83
N ALA A 241 -12.82 3.97 8.48
CA ALA A 241 -11.45 3.75 8.90
C ALA A 241 -11.38 2.73 10.06
N TYR A 242 -10.40 1.83 10.01
CA TYR A 242 -10.24 0.73 10.97
C TYR A 242 -8.77 0.46 11.29
N ASP A 243 -8.55 -0.28 12.38
CA ASP A 243 -7.21 -0.71 12.79
C ASP A 243 -6.79 -1.95 12.02
N TRP A 244 -6.06 -1.72 10.94
CA TRP A 244 -5.57 -2.73 10.01
C TRP A 244 -4.62 -3.78 10.63
N ARG A 245 -4.20 -3.61 11.89
CA ARG A 245 -3.36 -4.59 12.60
C ARG A 245 -4.16 -5.78 13.13
N LEU A 246 -5.44 -5.59 13.44
CA LEU A 246 -6.28 -6.60 14.07
C LEU A 246 -6.70 -7.70 13.09
N SER A 247 -6.97 -8.90 13.62
CA SER A 247 -7.75 -9.89 12.89
C SER A 247 -9.18 -9.39 12.68
N TYR A 248 -9.86 -9.88 11.64
CA TYR A 248 -11.17 -9.34 11.28
C TYR A 248 -12.21 -9.61 12.37
N LEU A 249 -12.15 -10.76 13.05
CA LEU A 249 -13.00 -11.00 14.22
C LEU A 249 -12.67 -10.02 15.37
N ASN A 250 -11.38 -9.72 15.59
CA ASN A 250 -10.96 -8.78 16.62
C ASN A 250 -11.34 -7.33 16.31
N LEU A 251 -11.55 -6.96 15.03
CA LEU A 251 -12.12 -5.66 14.67
C LEU A 251 -13.51 -5.47 15.31
N GLU A 252 -14.32 -6.51 15.35
CA GLU A 252 -15.60 -6.47 16.05
C GLU A 252 -15.41 -6.52 17.56
N ILE A 253 -14.63 -7.48 18.08
CA ILE A 253 -14.45 -7.67 19.52
C ILE A 253 -13.94 -6.39 20.21
N ARG A 254 -12.91 -5.73 19.64
CA ARG A 254 -12.27 -4.57 20.26
C ARG A 254 -13.00 -3.27 19.98
N ASP A 255 -13.33 -3.04 18.71
CA ASP A 255 -13.75 -1.72 18.22
C ASP A 255 -15.24 -1.67 17.83
N GLN A 256 -15.92 -2.81 17.81
CA GLN A 256 -17.30 -2.94 17.30
C GLN A 256 -17.40 -2.40 15.87
N TYR A 257 -16.34 -2.59 15.08
CA TYR A 257 -16.18 -1.96 13.78
C TYR A 257 -17.31 -2.35 12.81
N PHE A 258 -17.67 -3.63 12.73
CA PHE A 258 -18.72 -4.08 11.81
C PHE A 258 -20.11 -3.66 12.28
N SER A 259 -20.35 -3.67 13.59
CA SER A 259 -21.59 -3.12 14.16
C SER A 259 -21.74 -1.64 13.81
N ARG A 260 -20.68 -0.84 13.96
CA ARG A 260 -20.69 0.59 13.60
C ARG A 260 -20.88 0.81 12.10
N LEU A 261 -20.21 0.03 11.26
CA LEU A 261 -20.34 0.08 9.81
C LEU A 261 -21.78 -0.26 9.37
N LYS A 262 -22.36 -1.33 9.91
CA LYS A 262 -23.76 -1.71 9.69
C LYS A 262 -24.70 -0.56 10.06
N SER A 263 -24.57 0.01 11.26
CA SER A 263 -25.43 1.11 11.71
C SER A 263 -25.29 2.36 10.84
N TYR A 264 -24.08 2.69 10.39
CA TYR A 264 -23.87 3.79 9.45
C TYR A 264 -24.61 3.55 8.13
N ILE A 265 -24.45 2.36 7.54
CA ILE A 265 -25.10 2.00 6.27
C ILE A 265 -26.62 2.05 6.42
N GLU A 266 -27.19 1.45 7.47
CA GLU A 266 -28.63 1.48 7.73
C GLU A 266 -29.16 2.92 7.88
N THR A 267 -28.40 3.77 8.58
CA THR A 267 -28.75 5.19 8.75
C THR A 267 -28.68 5.94 7.43
N ALA A 268 -27.63 5.73 6.63
CA ALA A 268 -27.47 6.37 5.32
C ALA A 268 -28.62 6.00 4.37
N VAL A 269 -29.01 4.73 4.33
CA VAL A 269 -30.15 4.27 3.53
C VAL A 269 -31.47 4.86 4.05
N LEU A 270 -31.67 4.90 5.36
CA LEU A 270 -32.88 5.46 5.96
C LEU A 270 -33.02 6.97 5.67
N VAL A 271 -31.94 7.73 5.76
CA VAL A 271 -31.94 9.19 5.59
C VAL A 271 -32.07 9.58 4.11
N LYS A 272 -31.32 8.92 3.23
CA LYS A 272 -31.30 9.24 1.79
C LYS A 272 -32.44 8.58 1.01
N GLY A 273 -32.93 7.42 1.47
CA GLY A 273 -33.87 6.58 0.73
C GLY A 273 -33.22 5.81 -0.44
N GLU A 274 -31.89 5.78 -0.51
CA GLU A 274 -31.11 5.12 -1.57
C GLU A 274 -30.14 4.11 -0.97
N LYS A 275 -29.92 2.99 -1.67
CA LYS A 275 -28.88 2.01 -1.31
C LYS A 275 -27.49 2.65 -1.40
N VAL A 276 -26.55 2.19 -0.59
CA VAL A 276 -25.17 2.72 -0.55
C VAL A 276 -24.27 2.13 -1.64
N ALA A 277 -23.31 2.92 -2.11
CA ALA A 277 -22.17 2.45 -2.87
C ALA A 277 -20.98 2.24 -1.92
N LEU A 278 -20.42 1.03 -1.89
CA LEU A 278 -19.26 0.69 -1.06
C LEU A 278 -18.02 0.68 -1.95
N ALA A 279 -17.03 1.51 -1.66
CA ALA A 279 -15.74 1.52 -2.33
C ALA A 279 -14.67 0.96 -1.39
N SER A 280 -13.94 -0.06 -1.82
CA SER A 280 -12.87 -0.66 -1.03
C SER A 280 -11.57 -0.67 -1.83
N HIS A 281 -10.44 -0.54 -1.13
CA HIS A 281 -9.11 -0.62 -1.74
C HIS A 281 -8.26 -1.71 -1.09
N SER A 282 -7.53 -2.48 -1.89
CA SER A 282 -6.52 -3.42 -1.39
C SER A 282 -7.09 -4.40 -0.34
N MET A 283 -6.50 -4.46 0.86
CA MET A 283 -6.99 -5.26 2.00
C MET A 283 -8.41 -4.87 2.45
N GLY A 284 -8.84 -3.63 2.22
CA GLY A 284 -10.20 -3.18 2.53
C GLY A 284 -11.27 -3.98 1.78
N SER A 285 -10.94 -4.54 0.61
CA SER A 285 -11.83 -5.43 -0.14
C SER A 285 -12.05 -6.77 0.57
N GLN A 286 -11.03 -7.30 1.24
CA GLN A 286 -11.17 -8.50 2.07
C GLN A 286 -12.00 -8.21 3.34
N VAL A 287 -11.78 -7.05 3.97
CA VAL A 287 -12.58 -6.60 5.13
C VAL A 287 -14.05 -6.45 4.77
N LEU A 288 -14.34 -5.86 3.60
CA LEU A 288 -15.71 -5.72 3.12
C LEU A 288 -16.36 -7.06 2.78
N PHE A 289 -15.61 -7.97 2.15
CA PHE A 289 -16.09 -9.33 1.88
C PHE A 289 -16.44 -10.08 3.18
N TYR A 290 -15.57 -10.00 4.19
CA TYR A 290 -15.84 -10.54 5.53
C TYR A 290 -17.07 -9.90 6.17
N PHE A 291 -17.23 -8.57 6.05
CA PHE A 291 -18.39 -7.85 6.57
C PHE A 291 -19.70 -8.38 5.99
N PHE A 292 -19.76 -8.70 4.69
CA PHE A 292 -20.97 -9.28 4.10
C PHE A 292 -21.37 -10.60 4.77
N LYS A 293 -20.40 -11.45 5.11
CA LYS A 293 -20.70 -12.70 5.83
C LYS A 293 -21.12 -12.43 7.27
N TRP A 294 -20.37 -11.57 7.96
CA TRP A 294 -20.66 -11.17 9.32
C TRP A 294 -22.06 -10.57 9.46
N VAL A 295 -22.49 -9.71 8.53
CA VAL A 295 -23.78 -9.01 8.61
C VAL A 295 -24.96 -9.94 8.33
N GLU A 296 -24.82 -10.89 7.41
CA GLU A 296 -25.85 -11.88 7.08
C GLU A 296 -26.03 -12.92 8.19
N HIS A 297 -24.96 -13.22 8.96
CA HIS A 297 -24.95 -14.33 9.90
C HIS A 297 -25.88 -14.12 11.12
N PRO A 298 -26.66 -15.14 11.53
CA PRO A 298 -27.67 -15.03 12.60
C PRO A 298 -27.08 -14.79 14.00
N GLU A 299 -25.87 -15.28 14.27
CA GLU A 299 -25.23 -15.11 15.59
C GLU A 299 -24.37 -13.85 15.70
N HIS A 300 -23.99 -13.26 14.56
CA HIS A 300 -23.12 -12.09 14.50
C HIS A 300 -23.93 -10.84 14.17
N GLY A 301 -23.85 -10.34 12.94
CA GLY A 301 -24.43 -9.05 12.56
C GLY A 301 -25.95 -9.03 12.48
N LYS A 302 -26.65 -10.19 12.43
CA LYS A 302 -28.12 -10.28 12.55
C LYS A 302 -28.87 -9.39 11.56
N GLY A 303 -28.31 -9.15 10.39
CA GLY A 303 -28.94 -8.37 9.33
C GLY A 303 -29.99 -9.15 8.54
N GLY A 304 -29.84 -10.49 8.50
CA GLY A 304 -30.59 -11.37 7.62
C GLY A 304 -29.88 -11.57 6.27
N SER A 305 -30.21 -12.65 5.56
CA SER A 305 -29.59 -13.02 4.27
C SER A 305 -29.89 -12.03 3.13
N ASP A 306 -30.92 -11.19 3.28
CA ASP A 306 -31.31 -10.17 2.31
C ASP A 306 -30.77 -8.77 2.67
N TRP A 307 -30.02 -8.63 3.76
CA TRP A 307 -29.55 -7.33 4.26
C TRP A 307 -28.72 -6.59 3.22
N VAL A 308 -27.78 -7.30 2.58
CA VAL A 308 -26.93 -6.71 1.54
C VAL A 308 -27.79 -6.28 0.35
N ASN A 309 -28.74 -7.13 -0.07
CA ASN A 309 -29.64 -6.78 -1.16
C ASN A 309 -30.46 -5.52 -0.87
N ARG A 310 -30.90 -5.33 0.39
CA ARG A 310 -31.71 -4.17 0.78
C ARG A 310 -30.91 -2.87 0.88
N HIS A 311 -29.64 -2.93 1.27
CA HIS A 311 -28.88 -1.74 1.63
C HIS A 311 -27.76 -1.36 0.66
N VAL A 312 -27.24 -2.29 -0.13
CA VAL A 312 -26.04 -2.07 -0.96
C VAL A 312 -26.42 -2.06 -2.44
N ALA A 313 -26.14 -0.95 -3.12
CA ALA A 313 -26.34 -0.80 -4.57
C ALA A 313 -25.18 -1.43 -5.33
N SER A 314 -23.96 -1.11 -4.90
CA SER A 314 -22.76 -1.48 -5.62
C SER A 314 -21.56 -1.64 -4.70
N TRP A 315 -20.69 -2.58 -5.04
CA TRP A 315 -19.36 -2.71 -4.48
C TRP A 315 -18.31 -2.37 -5.55
N ILE A 316 -17.57 -1.29 -5.34
CA ILE A 316 -16.41 -0.87 -6.13
C ILE A 316 -15.17 -1.46 -5.47
N ASN A 317 -14.67 -2.57 -6.03
CA ASN A 317 -13.47 -3.27 -5.57
C ASN A 317 -12.24 -2.72 -6.33
N ILE A 318 -11.44 -1.88 -5.66
CA ILE A 318 -10.26 -1.22 -6.24
C ILE A 318 -9.01 -2.00 -5.84
N SER A 319 -8.33 -2.63 -6.81
CA SER A 319 -7.10 -3.40 -6.58
C SER A 319 -7.17 -4.36 -5.38
N GLY A 320 -8.33 -4.99 -5.17
CA GLY A 320 -8.54 -5.86 -4.01
C GLY A 320 -7.66 -7.10 -4.07
N CYS A 321 -6.95 -7.40 -2.98
CA CYS A 321 -6.07 -8.58 -2.89
C CYS A 321 -6.85 -9.85 -2.54
N MET A 322 -7.89 -10.19 -3.30
CA MET A 322 -8.87 -11.22 -2.93
C MET A 322 -8.26 -12.60 -2.63
N LEU A 323 -7.14 -12.95 -3.28
CA LEU A 323 -6.42 -14.21 -3.02
C LEU A 323 -5.14 -14.02 -2.20
N GLY A 324 -4.97 -12.87 -1.55
CA GLY A 324 -3.74 -12.49 -0.84
C GLY A 324 -2.65 -11.96 -1.77
N ALA A 325 -1.44 -11.77 -1.25
CA ALA A 325 -0.26 -11.38 -2.03
C ALA A 325 0.92 -12.24 -1.59
N VAL A 326 1.72 -12.71 -2.54
CA VAL A 326 2.89 -13.55 -2.21
C VAL A 326 3.93 -12.81 -1.37
N LYS A 327 4.00 -11.49 -1.51
CA LYS A 327 4.77 -10.57 -0.67
C LYS A 327 4.36 -10.58 0.81
N GLY A 328 3.09 -10.88 1.09
CA GLY A 328 2.61 -11.05 2.46
C GLY A 328 3.34 -12.18 3.19
N LEU A 329 3.67 -13.26 2.48
CA LEU A 329 4.44 -14.37 3.05
C LEU A 329 5.86 -13.95 3.42
N THR A 330 6.59 -13.27 2.53
CA THR A 330 7.99 -12.88 2.78
C THR A 330 8.10 -11.84 3.88
N ALA A 331 7.13 -10.92 3.97
CA ALA A 331 7.04 -9.94 5.03
C ALA A 331 7.01 -10.62 6.42
N VAL A 332 6.13 -11.61 6.62
CA VAL A 332 6.04 -12.30 7.92
C VAL A 332 7.12 -13.38 8.11
N LEU A 333 7.68 -13.93 7.03
CA LEU A 333 8.72 -14.95 7.11
C LEU A 333 10.08 -14.36 7.52
N SER A 334 10.58 -13.37 6.78
CA SER A 334 11.93 -12.81 6.99
C SER A 334 11.97 -11.29 7.18
N GLY A 335 10.82 -10.60 7.17
CA GLY A 335 10.79 -9.14 7.33
C GLY A 335 11.32 -8.37 6.13
N GLU A 336 11.37 -9.02 4.97
CA GLU A 336 11.92 -8.51 3.70
C GLU A 336 10.84 -8.42 2.62
N MET A 337 10.94 -7.36 1.80
CA MET A 337 10.05 -7.11 0.67
C MET A 337 10.76 -6.19 -0.35
N ARG A 338 10.55 -6.35 -1.67
CA ARG A 338 11.33 -5.63 -2.70
C ARG A 338 11.13 -4.11 -2.72
N ASP A 339 9.97 -3.61 -2.27
CA ASP A 339 9.61 -2.17 -2.29
C ASP A 339 10.49 -1.26 -1.43
N THR A 340 11.61 -1.78 -0.97
CA THR A 340 12.62 -1.09 -0.16
C THR A 340 13.87 -0.74 -0.96
N ALA A 341 14.01 -1.25 -2.20
CA ALA A 341 15.17 -1.02 -3.04
C ALA A 341 14.96 -0.03 -4.19
N GLN A 342 13.71 0.36 -4.53
CA GLN A 342 13.46 1.08 -5.80
C GLN A 342 12.62 2.37 -5.76
N LEU A 343 12.24 2.94 -4.61
CA LEU A 343 11.53 4.22 -4.59
C LEU A 343 11.94 5.18 -3.46
N ASN A 344 12.00 6.47 -3.84
CA ASN A 344 12.14 7.66 -2.99
C ASN A 344 10.95 7.84 -2.02
N ALA A 345 10.74 6.93 -1.06
CA ALA A 345 9.64 7.01 -0.10
C ALA A 345 10.15 6.99 1.35
N PHE A 346 10.32 8.19 1.91
CA PHE A 346 10.71 8.49 3.29
C PHE A 346 9.97 7.68 4.39
N ALA A 347 8.76 7.16 4.11
CA ALA A 347 7.94 6.44 5.08
C ALA A 347 8.31 4.95 5.27
N VAL A 348 8.72 4.23 4.22
CA VAL A 348 9.19 2.83 4.27
C VAL A 348 10.69 2.77 4.57
N TYR A 349 11.44 3.75 4.04
CA TYR A 349 12.88 3.92 4.30
C TYR A 349 13.22 4.14 5.78
N GLY A 350 12.29 4.73 6.56
CA GLY A 350 12.42 4.86 8.01
C GLY A 350 12.43 3.51 8.74
N LEU A 351 11.41 2.67 8.52
CA LEU A 351 11.30 1.37 9.18
C LEU A 351 12.49 0.47 8.84
N GLU A 352 12.90 0.45 7.58
CA GLU A 352 14.06 -0.28 7.06
C GLU A 352 15.38 0.07 7.75
N LYS A 353 15.61 1.38 7.95
CA LYS A 353 16.85 1.92 8.49
C LYS A 353 16.93 1.83 10.01
N PHE A 354 15.78 1.82 10.70
CA PHE A 354 15.71 1.83 12.15
C PHE A 354 15.38 0.47 12.78
N LEU A 355 14.77 -0.46 12.04
CA LEU A 355 14.42 -1.81 12.49
C LEU A 355 15.21 -2.87 11.74
N SER A 356 15.74 -3.87 12.45
CA SER A 356 16.33 -5.06 11.82
C SER A 356 15.28 -5.91 11.10
N LYS A 357 15.72 -6.81 10.21
CA LYS A 357 14.84 -7.77 9.52
C LYS A 357 14.01 -8.61 10.52
N GLU A 358 14.65 -9.07 11.59
CA GLU A 358 14.00 -9.80 12.69
C GLU A 358 12.92 -8.95 13.38
N GLU A 359 13.24 -7.70 13.75
CA GLU A 359 12.29 -6.81 14.40
C GLU A 359 11.06 -6.58 13.51
N ARG A 360 11.26 -6.42 12.19
CA ARG A 360 10.16 -6.27 11.23
C ARG A 360 9.32 -7.53 11.11
N ALA A 361 9.95 -8.70 10.98
CA ALA A 361 9.24 -9.97 10.92
C ALA A 361 8.39 -10.18 12.17
N GLU A 362 8.94 -9.90 13.36
CA GLU A 362 8.22 -9.99 14.64
C GLU A 362 7.03 -9.01 14.69
N ILE A 363 7.24 -7.75 14.31
CA ILE A 363 6.18 -6.73 14.28
C ILE A 363 5.05 -7.16 13.33
N PHE A 364 5.39 -7.64 12.13
CA PHE A 364 4.38 -8.06 11.15
C PHE A 364 3.62 -9.32 11.60
N ARG A 365 4.29 -10.26 12.27
CA ARG A 365 3.61 -11.42 12.89
C ARG A 365 2.68 -11.01 14.03
N ALA A 366 3.05 -9.99 14.80
CA ALA A 366 2.22 -9.42 15.87
C ALA A 366 1.08 -8.51 15.35
N MET A 367 0.87 -8.45 14.03
CA MET A 367 -0.23 -7.75 13.38
C MET A 367 -1.03 -8.77 12.55
N PRO A 368 -1.89 -9.59 13.17
CA PRO A 368 -2.65 -10.63 12.47
C PRO A 368 -3.43 -10.09 11.26
N GLY A 369 -3.83 -8.82 11.22
CA GLY A 369 -4.42 -8.20 10.04
C GLY A 369 -3.54 -8.32 8.79
N ILE A 370 -2.21 -8.23 8.90
CA ILE A 370 -1.27 -8.43 7.79
C ILE A 370 -1.34 -9.88 7.28
N SER A 371 -1.48 -10.85 8.20
CA SER A 371 -1.57 -12.27 7.85
C SER A 371 -2.87 -12.64 7.12
N SER A 372 -3.89 -11.78 7.13
CA SER A 372 -5.10 -11.97 6.29
C SER A 372 -4.78 -11.96 4.79
N MET A 373 -3.66 -11.33 4.40
CA MET A 373 -3.21 -11.23 3.01
C MET A 373 -2.28 -12.37 2.59
N LEU A 374 -2.09 -13.40 3.42
CA LEU A 374 -1.37 -14.60 2.99
C LEU A 374 -2.08 -15.25 1.77
N PRO A 375 -1.31 -15.83 0.82
CA PRO A 375 -1.87 -16.42 -0.39
C PRO A 375 -2.89 -17.51 -0.13
N LYS A 376 -3.99 -17.52 -0.90
CA LYS A 376 -5.10 -18.47 -0.76
C LYS A 376 -5.22 -19.37 -1.97
N GLY A 377 -5.72 -20.58 -1.77
CA GLY A 377 -6.02 -21.53 -2.84
C GLY A 377 -4.87 -22.46 -3.22
N GLY A 378 -3.72 -22.35 -2.54
CA GLY A 378 -2.59 -23.26 -2.68
C GLY A 378 -2.19 -23.53 -4.13
N GLU A 379 -1.93 -24.80 -4.45
CA GLU A 379 -1.53 -25.24 -5.78
C GLU A 379 -2.60 -25.03 -6.85
N ALA A 380 -3.88 -24.99 -6.46
CA ALA A 380 -4.97 -24.83 -7.43
C ALA A 380 -4.91 -23.45 -8.11
N VAL A 381 -4.53 -22.42 -7.36
CA VAL A 381 -4.42 -21.02 -7.83
C VAL A 381 -2.99 -20.68 -8.24
N TRP A 382 -1.99 -21.07 -7.45
CA TRP A 382 -0.63 -20.55 -7.60
C TRP A 382 0.33 -21.49 -8.33
N GLY A 383 -0.12 -22.70 -8.64
CA GLY A 383 0.70 -23.72 -9.30
C GLY A 383 1.45 -24.64 -8.34
N ASN A 384 2.14 -25.61 -8.91
CA ASN A 384 2.95 -26.59 -8.20
C ASN A 384 4.42 -26.54 -8.64
N ALA A 385 5.23 -27.54 -8.29
CA ALA A 385 6.65 -27.55 -8.62
C ALA A 385 6.97 -27.48 -10.13
N THR A 386 6.04 -27.86 -11.01
CA THR A 386 6.27 -27.98 -12.46
C THR A 386 5.50 -26.97 -13.32
N TRP A 387 4.43 -26.36 -12.81
CA TRP A 387 3.61 -25.42 -13.56
C TRP A 387 2.92 -24.39 -12.65
N ALA A 388 2.58 -23.23 -13.19
CA ALA A 388 1.65 -22.26 -12.64
C ALA A 388 0.75 -21.66 -13.74
N PRO A 389 -0.46 -21.16 -13.41
CA PRO A 389 -1.37 -20.60 -14.41
C PRO A 389 -0.74 -19.46 -15.22
N ASP A 390 0.10 -18.67 -14.56
CA ASP A 390 0.76 -17.48 -15.07
C ASP A 390 2.19 -17.73 -15.61
N ASP A 391 2.57 -19.00 -15.81
CA ASP A 391 3.85 -19.33 -16.46
C ASP A 391 3.87 -18.87 -17.92
N LEU A 392 5.01 -18.29 -18.33
CA LEU A 392 5.25 -17.82 -19.68
C LEU A 392 5.93 -18.89 -20.56
N PRO A 393 5.63 -18.94 -21.87
CA PRO A 393 6.34 -19.82 -22.78
C PRO A 393 7.85 -19.54 -22.79
N GLY A 394 8.67 -20.58 -22.65
CA GLY A 394 10.14 -20.47 -22.65
C GLY A 394 10.76 -20.11 -21.30
N GLN A 395 9.96 -19.99 -20.23
CA GLN A 395 10.44 -19.73 -18.88
C GLN A 395 11.25 -20.92 -18.34
N HIS A 396 12.46 -20.65 -17.82
CA HIS A 396 13.37 -21.69 -17.30
C HIS A 396 12.92 -22.29 -15.96
N THR A 397 12.17 -21.56 -15.15
CA THR A 397 11.69 -22.02 -13.84
C THR A 397 10.27 -21.53 -13.60
N SER A 398 9.34 -22.46 -13.37
CA SER A 398 7.94 -22.16 -13.07
C SER A 398 7.79 -21.21 -11.86
N TYR A 399 6.76 -20.37 -11.91
CA TYR A 399 6.30 -19.56 -10.77
C TYR A 399 5.59 -20.37 -9.69
N GLY A 400 5.27 -21.65 -9.93
CA GLY A 400 4.61 -22.50 -8.94
C GLY A 400 5.50 -22.82 -7.74
N ASN A 401 6.83 -22.70 -7.88
CA ASN A 401 7.76 -22.64 -6.75
C ASN A 401 7.83 -21.20 -6.21
N LEU A 402 7.19 -20.95 -5.06
CA LEU A 402 7.16 -19.64 -4.43
C LEU A 402 8.50 -19.33 -3.73
N LEU A 403 8.99 -20.25 -2.89
CA LEU A 403 10.31 -20.15 -2.26
C LEU A 403 11.28 -21.10 -2.97
N LYS A 404 12.36 -20.53 -3.51
CA LYS A 404 13.40 -21.23 -4.26
C LYS A 404 14.68 -21.24 -3.44
N PHE A 405 15.34 -22.37 -3.33
CA PHE A 405 16.60 -22.49 -2.60
C PHE A 405 17.72 -22.96 -3.51
N GLN A 406 18.88 -22.29 -3.44
CA GLN A 406 20.06 -22.68 -4.23
C GLN A 406 20.92 -23.73 -3.54
N GLN A 407 20.86 -23.80 -2.20
CA GLN A 407 21.73 -24.65 -1.39
C GLN A 407 20.97 -25.88 -0.90
N THR A 408 21.34 -27.06 -1.36
CA THR A 408 20.68 -28.34 -1.00
C THR A 408 21.31 -29.05 0.21
N ASN A 409 22.34 -28.46 0.83
CA ASN A 409 23.09 -29.10 1.92
C ASN A 409 22.50 -28.86 3.32
N SER A 410 21.51 -27.99 3.46
CA SER A 410 20.84 -27.70 4.74
C SER A 410 19.46 -28.36 4.78
N SER A 411 19.07 -28.89 5.94
CA SER A 411 17.73 -29.46 6.14
C SER A 411 16.63 -28.41 6.03
N LEU A 412 16.96 -27.13 6.25
CA LEU A 412 16.03 -26.00 6.20
C LEU A 412 15.71 -25.53 4.78
N THR A 413 16.58 -25.82 3.81
CA THR A 413 16.53 -25.28 2.44
C THR A 413 16.68 -26.36 1.35
N ALA A 414 16.43 -27.63 1.71
CA ALA A 414 16.72 -28.79 0.87
C ALA A 414 15.94 -28.86 -0.45
N LYS A 415 14.75 -28.26 -0.54
CA LYS A 415 13.90 -28.27 -1.74
C LYS A 415 13.14 -26.96 -1.92
N ASN A 416 12.87 -26.60 -3.17
CA ASN A 416 11.93 -25.54 -3.51
C ASN A 416 10.52 -25.86 -2.98
N LEU A 417 9.75 -24.83 -2.66
CA LEU A 417 8.45 -24.95 -2.00
C LEU A 417 7.35 -24.29 -2.85
N THR A 418 6.24 -24.99 -2.99
CA THR A 418 4.98 -24.41 -3.49
C THR A 418 4.39 -23.41 -2.49
N VAL A 419 3.29 -22.74 -2.83
CA VAL A 419 2.59 -21.85 -1.88
C VAL A 419 2.16 -22.59 -0.61
N SER A 420 1.54 -23.76 -0.74
CA SER A 420 1.07 -24.53 0.42
C SER A 420 2.24 -25.01 1.28
N GLU A 421 3.32 -25.49 0.65
CA GLU A 421 4.53 -25.90 1.35
C GLU A 421 5.23 -24.72 2.03
N SER A 422 5.21 -23.52 1.42
CA SER A 422 5.79 -22.31 1.99
C SER A 422 4.99 -21.79 3.19
N LEU A 423 3.66 -21.88 3.15
CA LEU A 423 2.80 -21.58 4.29
C LEU A 423 3.04 -22.58 5.43
N ALA A 424 3.15 -23.88 5.12
CA ALA A 424 3.49 -24.89 6.12
C ALA A 424 4.88 -24.65 6.72
N TYR A 425 5.86 -24.26 5.89
CA TYR A 425 7.19 -23.88 6.35
C TYR A 425 7.13 -22.70 7.33
N LEU A 426 6.43 -21.61 6.96
CA LEU A 426 6.22 -20.45 7.83
C LEU A 426 5.61 -20.84 9.18
N MET A 427 4.58 -21.69 9.18
CA MET A 427 3.91 -22.12 10.42
C MET A 427 4.78 -23.02 11.30
N ASN A 428 5.66 -23.82 10.69
CA ASN A 428 6.60 -24.68 11.40
C ASN A 428 7.82 -23.91 11.93
N SER A 429 8.25 -22.86 11.22
CA SER A 429 9.40 -22.04 11.60
C SER A 429 9.06 -20.89 12.54
N SER A 430 7.78 -20.58 12.74
CA SER A 430 7.33 -19.47 13.59
C SER A 430 6.93 -19.93 14.98
N ASP A 431 6.90 -18.97 15.91
CA ASP A 431 6.43 -19.18 17.27
C ASP A 431 4.97 -19.70 17.31
N GLU A 432 4.66 -20.45 18.36
CA GLU A 432 3.34 -21.05 18.57
C GLU A 432 2.22 -20.00 18.63
N TRP A 433 2.45 -18.86 19.28
CA TRP A 433 1.48 -17.78 19.39
C TRP A 433 1.05 -17.27 18.01
N TYR A 434 2.00 -17.08 17.09
CA TYR A 434 1.71 -16.61 15.74
C TYR A 434 0.92 -17.65 14.95
N ARG A 435 1.38 -18.91 14.99
CA ARG A 435 0.68 -20.02 14.32
C ARG A 435 -0.76 -20.13 14.80
N ASN A 436 -0.98 -20.05 16.11
CA ASN A 436 -2.32 -20.11 16.70
C ASN A 436 -3.19 -18.93 16.24
N GLN A 437 -2.66 -17.70 16.21
CA GLN A 437 -3.40 -16.53 15.73
C GLN A 437 -3.85 -16.69 14.27
N VAL A 438 -2.96 -17.14 13.38
CA VAL A 438 -3.30 -17.31 11.96
C VAL A 438 -4.33 -18.43 11.78
N GLN A 439 -4.11 -19.61 12.38
CA GLN A 439 -4.97 -20.78 12.19
C GLN A 439 -6.38 -20.63 12.81
N THR A 440 -6.51 -19.80 13.86
CA THR A 440 -7.79 -19.49 14.48
C THR A 440 -8.53 -18.35 13.80
N SER A 441 -7.83 -17.51 13.04
CA SER A 441 -8.43 -16.35 12.37
C SER A 441 -8.77 -16.61 10.91
N TYR A 442 -7.96 -17.38 10.17
CA TYR A 442 -7.97 -17.38 8.71
C TYR A 442 -7.85 -18.77 8.10
N SER A 443 -8.60 -18.98 7.01
CA SER A 443 -8.44 -20.13 6.12
C SER A 443 -7.75 -19.74 4.80
N HIS A 444 -7.09 -20.72 4.18
CA HIS A 444 -6.34 -20.55 2.93
C HIS A 444 -6.70 -21.61 1.88
N GLY A 445 -7.77 -22.36 2.11
CA GLY A 445 -8.17 -23.52 1.31
C GLY A 445 -9.03 -23.17 0.10
N VAL A 446 -9.68 -24.20 -0.43
CA VAL A 446 -10.65 -24.13 -1.54
C VAL A 446 -11.84 -25.03 -1.20
N ALA A 447 -13.04 -24.49 -1.26
CA ALA A 447 -14.28 -25.26 -1.24
C ALA A 447 -14.60 -25.75 -2.65
N HIS A 448 -14.56 -27.06 -2.85
CA HIS A 448 -14.78 -27.71 -4.14
C HIS A 448 -16.26 -27.93 -4.46
N THR A 449 -17.14 -27.91 -3.47
CA THR A 449 -18.59 -28.17 -3.67
C THR A 449 -19.45 -27.08 -3.06
N THR A 450 -20.69 -26.95 -3.55
CA THR A 450 -21.69 -26.04 -2.96
C THR A 450 -21.93 -26.37 -1.49
N ALA A 451 -21.98 -27.66 -1.14
CA ALA A 451 -22.17 -28.09 0.25
C ALA A 451 -21.04 -27.64 1.19
N GLN A 452 -19.80 -27.62 0.71
CA GLN A 452 -18.67 -27.09 1.50
C GLN A 452 -18.79 -25.58 1.70
N VAL A 453 -19.15 -24.84 0.65
CA VAL A 453 -19.37 -23.39 0.76
C VAL A 453 -20.46 -23.09 1.79
N GLU A 454 -21.62 -23.75 1.70
CA GLU A 454 -22.72 -23.52 2.66
C GLU A 454 -22.37 -23.95 4.10
N ALA A 455 -21.52 -24.96 4.29
CA ALA A 455 -21.01 -25.32 5.61
C ALA A 455 -20.08 -24.22 6.16
N ASN A 456 -19.19 -23.69 5.32
CA ASN A 456 -18.23 -22.65 5.65
C ASN A 456 -18.89 -21.32 6.04
N GLU A 457 -20.12 -21.06 5.62
CA GLU A 457 -20.88 -19.87 6.05
C GLU A 457 -21.00 -19.76 7.58
N ASN A 458 -20.90 -20.87 8.32
CA ASN A 458 -20.92 -20.90 9.79
C ASN A 458 -19.53 -20.88 10.44
N ASP A 459 -18.46 -20.75 9.66
CA ASP A 459 -17.07 -20.70 10.15
C ASP A 459 -16.44 -19.33 9.81
N PRO A 460 -16.31 -18.42 10.79
CA PRO A 460 -15.73 -17.09 10.59
C PRO A 460 -14.33 -17.09 9.98
N ARG A 461 -13.56 -18.18 10.12
CA ARG A 461 -12.21 -18.30 9.55
C ARG A 461 -12.22 -18.26 8.02
N THR A 462 -13.34 -18.67 7.42
CA THR A 462 -13.50 -18.79 5.97
C THR A 462 -14.09 -17.54 5.33
N TRP A 463 -14.70 -16.64 6.11
CA TRP A 463 -15.48 -15.52 5.59
C TRP A 463 -14.70 -14.51 4.77
N LEU A 464 -13.39 -14.41 4.97
CA LEU A 464 -12.54 -13.57 4.13
C LEU A 464 -12.06 -14.29 2.86
N ASN A 465 -12.11 -15.62 2.81
CA ASN A 465 -11.60 -16.41 1.69
C ASN A 465 -12.68 -16.59 0.62
N PRO A 466 -12.57 -15.91 -0.53
CA PRO A 466 -13.59 -15.96 -1.58
C PRO A 466 -13.58 -17.30 -2.36
N LEU A 467 -12.66 -18.21 -2.04
CA LEU A 467 -12.63 -19.60 -2.52
C LEU A 467 -13.34 -20.57 -1.57
N GLU A 468 -13.79 -20.11 -0.42
CA GLU A 468 -14.43 -20.93 0.62
C GLU A 468 -15.79 -20.37 1.07
N ALA A 469 -15.99 -19.06 1.01
CA ALA A 469 -17.26 -18.39 1.27
C ALA A 469 -17.85 -17.81 -0.02
N ARG A 470 -19.17 -17.71 -0.09
CA ARG A 470 -19.88 -17.14 -1.24
C ARG A 470 -20.14 -15.65 -1.11
N LEU A 471 -20.35 -15.01 -2.26
CA LEU A 471 -20.96 -13.69 -2.33
C LEU A 471 -22.33 -13.67 -1.61
N PRO A 472 -22.74 -12.48 -1.11
CA PRO A 472 -24.03 -12.31 -0.44
C PRO A 472 -25.20 -12.63 -1.37
N LEU A 473 -26.36 -12.94 -0.79
CA LEU A 473 -27.58 -13.22 -1.58
C LEU A 473 -28.25 -11.93 -2.07
N ALA A 474 -27.55 -11.20 -2.93
CA ALA A 474 -27.90 -9.84 -3.35
C ALA A 474 -27.98 -9.69 -4.88
N PRO A 475 -29.03 -10.21 -5.54
CA PRO A 475 -29.16 -10.15 -7.00
C PRO A 475 -29.24 -8.73 -7.56
N ASP A 476 -29.64 -7.73 -6.77
CA ASP A 476 -29.71 -6.33 -7.20
C ASP A 476 -28.38 -5.59 -7.07
N MET A 477 -27.44 -6.13 -6.29
CA MET A 477 -26.11 -5.54 -6.10
C MET A 477 -25.26 -5.76 -7.36
N LYS A 478 -24.38 -4.80 -7.65
CA LYS A 478 -23.37 -4.92 -8.72
C LYS A 478 -21.97 -4.82 -8.16
N ILE A 479 -21.04 -5.59 -8.70
CA ILE A 479 -19.62 -5.52 -8.34
C ILE A 479 -18.85 -4.92 -9.52
N TYR A 480 -18.01 -3.93 -9.21
CA TYR A 480 -17.12 -3.28 -10.15
C TYR A 480 -15.69 -3.55 -9.72
N CYS A 481 -14.96 -4.36 -10.48
CA CYS A 481 -13.57 -4.67 -10.19
C CYS A 481 -12.65 -3.79 -11.04
N PHE A 482 -12.02 -2.82 -10.40
CA PHE A 482 -11.12 -1.86 -11.04
C PHE A 482 -9.70 -2.09 -10.52
N TYR A 483 -8.75 -2.42 -11.39
CA TYR A 483 -7.39 -2.71 -10.94
C TYR A 483 -6.35 -2.40 -12.01
N GLY A 484 -5.15 -2.10 -11.52
CA GLY A 484 -3.97 -1.85 -12.34
C GLY A 484 -3.41 -3.14 -12.93
N VAL A 485 -2.85 -3.05 -14.14
CA VAL A 485 -2.18 -4.17 -14.81
C VAL A 485 -0.89 -3.72 -15.50
N GLY A 486 0.02 -4.67 -15.72
CA GLY A 486 1.25 -4.42 -16.48
C GLY A 486 2.40 -3.82 -15.67
N LYS A 487 2.27 -3.64 -14.35
CA LYS A 487 3.39 -3.28 -13.49
C LYS A 487 4.09 -4.56 -12.99
N PRO A 488 5.42 -4.69 -13.14
CA PRO A 488 6.16 -5.82 -12.58
C PRO A 488 5.88 -5.98 -11.09
N THR A 489 5.50 -7.19 -10.66
CA THR A 489 5.05 -7.48 -9.29
C THR A 489 5.75 -8.72 -8.75
N GLU A 490 6.15 -8.72 -7.48
CA GLU A 490 6.86 -9.85 -6.86
C GLU A 490 6.02 -11.15 -6.96
N ARG A 491 6.61 -12.24 -7.48
CA ARG A 491 5.91 -13.51 -7.76
C ARG A 491 6.55 -14.74 -7.12
N SER A 492 7.88 -14.78 -7.00
CA SER A 492 8.64 -15.82 -6.28
C SER A 492 9.97 -15.29 -5.79
N TYR A 493 10.64 -16.02 -4.89
CA TYR A 493 11.81 -15.54 -4.17
C TYR A 493 12.88 -16.62 -4.05
N TYR A 494 14.13 -16.23 -4.23
CA TYR A 494 15.29 -17.03 -3.86
C TYR A 494 15.63 -16.75 -2.40
N TYR A 495 15.65 -17.81 -1.59
CA TYR A 495 16.00 -17.77 -0.19
C TYR A 495 17.26 -18.59 0.07
N GLN A 496 17.96 -18.23 1.14
CA GLN A 496 19.07 -18.96 1.71
C GLN A 496 18.92 -19.05 3.22
N GLU A 497 19.73 -19.89 3.85
CA GLU A 497 19.86 -19.89 5.31
C GLU A 497 20.42 -18.55 5.78
N GLU A 498 19.86 -18.00 6.85
CA GLU A 498 20.39 -16.77 7.44
C GLU A 498 21.78 -17.05 8.01
N ARG A 499 22.76 -16.26 7.56
CA ARG A 499 24.18 -16.49 7.87
C ARG A 499 24.65 -15.65 9.05
N ASP A 500 23.91 -14.59 9.38
CA ASP A 500 24.25 -13.73 10.52
C ASP A 500 23.76 -14.38 11.82
N PRO A 501 24.68 -14.84 12.71
CA PRO A 501 24.29 -15.45 13.98
C PRO A 501 23.64 -14.47 14.96
N LEU A 502 23.67 -13.16 14.67
CA LEU A 502 23.00 -12.13 15.47
C LEU A 502 21.53 -11.93 15.07
N VAL A 503 21.08 -12.53 13.98
CA VAL A 503 19.70 -12.43 13.48
C VAL A 503 18.97 -13.72 13.83
N ASN A 504 17.91 -13.64 14.62
CA ASN A 504 17.11 -14.80 14.99
C ASN A 504 16.04 -15.12 13.92
N LEU A 505 16.51 -15.40 12.70
CA LEU A 505 15.68 -15.86 11.58
C LEU A 505 16.31 -17.13 11.00
N ASN A 506 15.48 -18.06 10.53
CA ASN A 506 16.00 -19.29 9.90
C ASN A 506 16.51 -19.05 8.48
N VAL A 507 15.85 -18.15 7.74
CA VAL A 507 16.10 -17.90 6.32
C VAL A 507 15.93 -16.43 5.98
N SER A 508 16.65 -15.98 4.96
CA SER A 508 16.52 -14.65 4.37
C SER A 508 16.65 -14.69 2.85
N ILE A 509 16.20 -13.63 2.18
CA ILE A 509 16.27 -13.52 0.72
C ILE A 509 17.74 -13.53 0.28
N ASP A 510 18.05 -14.40 -0.68
CA ASP A 510 19.36 -14.44 -1.30
C ASP A 510 19.50 -13.31 -2.33
N THR A 511 19.89 -12.14 -1.83
CA THR A 511 20.13 -10.94 -2.64
C THR A 511 21.28 -11.07 -3.63
N THR A 512 22.09 -12.14 -3.57
CA THR A 512 23.18 -12.37 -4.52
C THR A 512 22.68 -12.91 -5.86
N VAL A 513 21.43 -13.38 -5.92
CA VAL A 513 20.83 -13.95 -7.13
C VAL A 513 20.24 -12.84 -7.98
N THR A 514 20.95 -12.44 -9.03
CA THR A 514 20.44 -11.51 -10.05
C THR A 514 20.79 -12.08 -11.42
N ASN A 515 19.83 -12.15 -12.34
CA ASN A 515 20.08 -12.71 -13.67
C ASN A 515 19.26 -12.03 -14.78
N SER A 516 19.56 -12.39 -16.03
CA SER A 516 18.87 -11.87 -17.22
C SER A 516 17.42 -12.33 -17.37
N ASP A 517 16.99 -13.33 -16.58
CA ASP A 517 15.67 -13.95 -16.66
C ASP A 517 14.62 -13.18 -15.83
N GLY A 518 14.93 -11.96 -15.41
CA GLY A 518 14.03 -11.11 -14.62
C GLY A 518 14.10 -11.34 -13.11
N VAL A 519 15.15 -12.00 -12.62
CA VAL A 519 15.44 -12.10 -11.18
C VAL A 519 16.34 -10.94 -10.76
N ASP A 520 15.90 -10.18 -9.76
CA ASP A 520 16.56 -8.98 -9.26
C ASP A 520 16.72 -9.09 -7.74
N HIS A 521 17.95 -9.19 -7.26
CA HIS A 521 18.29 -9.35 -5.84
C HIS A 521 17.47 -10.42 -5.12
N GLY A 522 17.35 -11.59 -5.74
CA GLY A 522 16.61 -12.75 -5.21
C GLY A 522 15.10 -12.68 -5.45
N VAL A 523 14.57 -11.62 -6.04
CA VAL A 523 13.13 -11.46 -6.28
C VAL A 523 12.81 -11.70 -7.75
N VAL A 524 11.88 -12.61 -7.99
CA VAL A 524 11.37 -12.93 -9.33
C VAL A 524 10.07 -12.15 -9.54
N MET A 525 9.99 -11.41 -10.64
CA MET A 525 8.83 -10.59 -10.98
C MET A 525 7.87 -11.33 -11.92
N GLY A 526 6.58 -11.19 -11.66
CA GLY A 526 5.48 -11.55 -12.56
C GLY A 526 4.58 -10.34 -12.84
N GLU A 527 3.35 -10.60 -13.28
CA GLU A 527 2.38 -9.56 -13.63
C GLU A 527 1.49 -9.15 -12.44
N GLY A 528 1.13 -7.86 -12.38
CA GLY A 528 0.24 -7.31 -11.37
C GLY A 528 0.20 -5.78 -11.41
N ASP A 529 -0.03 -5.18 -10.25
CA ASP A 529 -0.09 -3.73 -10.04
C ASP A 529 1.11 -3.17 -9.23
N GLY A 530 2.18 -3.94 -9.11
CA GLY A 530 3.39 -3.61 -8.36
C GLY A 530 3.40 -4.19 -6.94
N THR A 531 2.24 -4.46 -6.36
CA THR A 531 2.12 -5.06 -5.01
C THR A 531 1.39 -6.40 -5.04
N VAL A 532 0.25 -6.45 -5.73
CA VAL A 532 -0.64 -7.60 -5.76
C VAL A 532 -0.59 -8.26 -7.13
N ASN A 533 -0.39 -9.58 -7.14
CA ASN A 533 -0.33 -10.35 -8.37
C ASN A 533 -1.66 -10.30 -9.13
N LEU A 534 -1.59 -10.32 -10.46
CA LEU A 534 -2.75 -10.29 -11.34
C LEU A 534 -3.75 -11.42 -11.05
N LEU A 535 -3.26 -12.62 -10.68
CA LEU A 535 -4.12 -13.73 -10.23
C LEU A 535 -4.99 -13.35 -9.02
N SER A 536 -4.45 -12.58 -8.07
CA SER A 536 -5.18 -12.21 -6.86
C SER A 536 -6.17 -11.07 -7.06
N THR A 537 -5.80 -10.05 -7.84
CA THR A 537 -6.70 -8.93 -8.16
C THR A 537 -7.79 -9.31 -9.16
N GLY A 538 -7.46 -10.20 -10.11
CA GLY A 538 -8.30 -10.45 -11.27
C GLY A 538 -9.11 -11.75 -11.26
N TYR A 539 -8.60 -12.86 -10.68
CA TYR A 539 -9.20 -14.19 -10.87
C TYR A 539 -10.66 -14.26 -10.39
N MET A 540 -10.95 -13.77 -9.18
CA MET A 540 -12.30 -13.84 -8.63
C MET A 540 -13.29 -13.05 -9.49
N CYS A 541 -12.90 -11.88 -9.99
CA CYS A 541 -13.77 -11.06 -10.82
C CYS A 541 -13.93 -11.62 -12.25
N ALA A 542 -12.86 -12.17 -12.83
CA ALA A 542 -12.87 -12.68 -14.20
C ALA A 542 -13.55 -14.04 -14.33
N LYS A 543 -13.41 -14.92 -13.33
CA LYS A 543 -13.91 -16.30 -13.39
C LYS A 543 -14.43 -16.84 -12.07
N GLY A 544 -13.74 -16.61 -10.95
CA GLY A 544 -14.08 -17.25 -9.67
C GLY A 544 -15.54 -17.01 -9.26
N TRP A 545 -16.00 -15.76 -9.24
CA TRP A 545 -17.38 -15.40 -8.94
C TRP A 545 -18.37 -15.59 -10.11
N ASN A 546 -17.92 -16.16 -11.23
CA ASN A 546 -18.82 -16.69 -12.26
C ASN A 546 -19.14 -18.18 -12.03
N ILE A 547 -18.48 -18.82 -11.06
CA ILE A 547 -18.81 -20.17 -10.59
C ILE A 547 -20.00 -20.06 -9.62
N LYS A 548 -21.04 -20.87 -9.85
CA LYS A 548 -22.34 -20.78 -9.17
C LYS A 548 -22.22 -20.93 -7.66
N ARG A 549 -21.37 -21.83 -7.16
CA ARG A 549 -21.20 -22.01 -5.71
C ARG A 549 -20.66 -20.78 -5.00
N TYR A 550 -19.85 -19.94 -5.67
CA TYR A 550 -19.31 -18.71 -5.07
C TYR A 550 -20.21 -17.49 -5.33
N ASN A 551 -21.15 -17.58 -6.28
CA ASN A 551 -22.09 -16.52 -6.62
C ASN A 551 -23.49 -17.06 -6.92
N PRO A 552 -24.19 -17.64 -5.92
CA PRO A 552 -25.46 -18.30 -6.16
C PRO A 552 -26.60 -17.32 -6.51
N ALA A 553 -26.45 -16.05 -6.16
CA ALA A 553 -27.42 -15.00 -6.48
C ALA A 553 -27.23 -14.40 -7.88
N GLY A 554 -26.17 -14.78 -8.61
CA GLY A 554 -25.89 -14.22 -9.95
C GLY A 554 -25.60 -12.73 -9.92
N VAL A 555 -24.89 -12.26 -8.88
CA VAL A 555 -24.43 -10.87 -8.74
C VAL A 555 -23.65 -10.49 -10.00
N LYS A 556 -24.02 -9.38 -10.63
CA LYS A 556 -23.36 -8.90 -11.86
C LYS A 556 -22.01 -8.31 -11.52
N ILE A 557 -20.98 -8.73 -12.24
CA ILE A 557 -19.60 -8.27 -12.06
C ILE A 557 -19.17 -7.60 -13.36
N LYS A 558 -18.51 -6.44 -13.25
CA LYS A 558 -17.86 -5.76 -14.37
C LYS A 558 -16.39 -5.55 -14.05
N VAL A 559 -15.52 -5.93 -14.98
CA VAL A 559 -14.07 -5.72 -14.86
C VAL A 559 -13.63 -4.53 -15.70
N PHE A 560 -12.81 -3.65 -15.13
CA PHE A 560 -12.10 -2.60 -15.86
C PHE A 560 -10.62 -2.62 -15.49
N GLU A 561 -9.79 -3.12 -16.42
CA GLU A 561 -8.34 -3.13 -16.25
C GLU A 561 -7.70 -1.83 -16.69
N MET A 562 -6.72 -1.35 -15.91
CA MET A 562 -6.03 -0.09 -16.12
C MET A 562 -4.54 -0.33 -16.37
N PRO A 563 -4.07 -0.27 -17.63
CA PRO A 563 -2.65 -0.40 -17.93
C PRO A 563 -1.80 0.64 -17.19
N HIS A 564 -0.66 0.20 -16.67
CA HIS A 564 0.32 1.06 -16.03
C HIS A 564 1.16 1.80 -17.10
N GLU A 565 0.80 3.06 -17.35
CA GLU A 565 1.44 3.93 -18.35
C GLU A 565 1.93 5.22 -17.67
N PRO A 566 3.01 5.15 -16.87
CA PRO A 566 3.39 6.25 -16.01
C PRO A 566 4.02 7.42 -16.78
N ASP A 567 3.71 8.66 -16.37
CA ASP A 567 4.37 9.86 -16.86
C ASP A 567 5.82 9.93 -16.36
N ARG A 568 6.77 10.11 -17.28
CA ARG A 568 8.23 10.07 -16.99
C ARG A 568 8.71 11.06 -15.93
N PHE A 569 8.00 12.17 -15.74
CA PHE A 569 8.36 13.23 -14.80
C PHE A 569 7.39 13.33 -13.61
N SER A 570 6.47 12.37 -13.47
CA SER A 570 5.58 12.32 -12.31
C SER A 570 6.14 11.35 -11.27
N PRO A 571 6.42 11.81 -10.04
CA PRO A 571 6.96 10.95 -8.99
C PRO A 571 6.01 9.80 -8.59
N ARG A 572 4.72 9.92 -8.93
CA ARG A 572 3.67 8.92 -8.64
C ARG A 572 2.99 8.41 -9.91
N GLY A 573 3.72 8.39 -11.03
CA GLY A 573 3.27 7.85 -12.31
C GLY A 573 2.18 8.65 -13.04
N GLY A 574 1.64 9.72 -12.46
CA GLY A 574 0.72 10.62 -13.16
C GLY A 574 -0.69 10.03 -13.37
N PRO A 575 -1.50 10.61 -14.27
CA PRO A 575 -2.92 10.30 -14.39
C PRO A 575 -3.21 8.93 -14.99
N ASN A 576 -2.20 8.23 -15.53
CA ASN A 576 -2.29 6.92 -16.17
C ASN A 576 -1.48 5.83 -15.43
N THR A 577 -1.12 6.07 -14.17
CA THR A 577 -0.52 5.03 -13.33
C THR A 577 -1.51 3.89 -13.07
N GLY A 578 -0.99 2.67 -13.11
CA GLY A 578 -1.64 1.44 -12.61
C GLY A 578 -0.93 0.85 -11.40
N ASP A 579 -0.10 1.64 -10.69
CA ASP A 579 0.52 1.20 -9.44
C ASP A 579 -0.53 1.01 -8.33
N HIS A 580 -0.34 0.01 -7.47
CA HIS A 580 -1.28 -0.40 -6.44
C HIS A 580 -1.86 0.74 -5.58
N VAL A 581 -1.03 1.70 -5.14
CA VAL A 581 -1.49 2.83 -4.34
C VAL A 581 -1.78 4.04 -5.22
N ASP A 582 -0.92 4.30 -6.21
CA ASP A 582 -1.08 5.50 -7.04
C ASP A 582 -2.30 5.44 -7.96
N ILE A 583 -2.88 4.26 -8.20
CA ILE A 583 -4.12 4.09 -8.96
C ILE A 583 -5.28 4.92 -8.38
N LEU A 584 -5.30 5.16 -7.07
CA LEU A 584 -6.31 6.00 -6.40
C LEU A 584 -6.30 7.47 -6.86
N GLY A 585 -5.24 7.91 -7.54
CA GLY A 585 -5.15 9.23 -8.14
C GLY A 585 -5.26 9.25 -9.65
N ARG A 586 -5.54 8.09 -10.25
CA ARG A 586 -5.72 7.93 -11.69
C ARG A 586 -7.03 8.61 -12.11
N ALA A 587 -6.97 9.42 -13.16
CA ALA A 587 -8.12 10.20 -13.61
C ALA A 587 -9.31 9.31 -14.03
N SER A 588 -9.04 8.23 -14.77
CA SER A 588 -10.09 7.31 -15.21
C SER A 588 -10.70 6.52 -14.04
N LEU A 589 -9.94 6.19 -13.00
CA LEU A 589 -10.52 5.54 -11.81
C LEU A 589 -11.50 6.49 -11.11
N ASN A 590 -11.10 7.74 -10.92
CA ASN A 590 -11.99 8.75 -10.34
C ASN A 590 -13.27 8.88 -11.17
N GLU A 591 -13.16 8.94 -12.50
CA GLU A 591 -14.32 8.99 -13.38
C GLU A 591 -15.28 7.80 -13.15
N LEU A 592 -14.75 6.57 -13.11
CA LEU A 592 -15.54 5.37 -12.90
C LEU A 592 -16.21 5.34 -11.52
N ILE A 593 -15.50 5.72 -10.45
CA ILE A 593 -16.06 5.81 -9.10
C ILE A 593 -17.22 6.80 -9.08
N LEU A 594 -17.03 7.99 -9.64
CA LEU A 594 -18.05 9.04 -9.69
C LEU A 594 -19.27 8.59 -10.50
N ARG A 595 -19.08 7.90 -11.63
CA ARG A 595 -20.17 7.30 -12.41
C ARG A 595 -20.95 6.26 -11.61
N VAL A 596 -20.28 5.34 -10.92
CA VAL A 596 -20.97 4.34 -10.09
C VAL A 596 -21.74 5.01 -8.94
N ALA A 597 -21.10 5.94 -8.22
CA ALA A 597 -21.71 6.66 -7.11
C ALA A 597 -22.91 7.53 -7.54
N GLY A 598 -22.83 8.12 -8.74
CA GLY A 598 -23.93 8.85 -9.38
C GLY A 598 -25.03 7.97 -9.99
N GLY A 599 -24.90 6.63 -9.94
CA GLY A 599 -25.90 5.70 -10.48
C GLY A 599 -25.79 5.37 -11.97
N HIS A 600 -24.69 5.75 -12.60
CA HIS A 600 -24.36 5.53 -14.01
C HIS A 600 -23.38 4.37 -14.24
N GLY A 601 -23.17 3.50 -13.24
CA GLY A 601 -22.27 2.35 -13.36
C GLY A 601 -22.68 1.34 -14.44
N ASP A 602 -23.94 1.34 -14.89
CA ASP A 602 -24.38 0.48 -16.00
C ASP A 602 -23.77 0.88 -17.35
N GLU A 603 -23.33 2.12 -17.51
CA GLU A 603 -22.67 2.64 -18.71
C GLU A 603 -21.22 2.17 -18.85
N ILE A 604 -20.62 1.68 -17.77
CA ILE A 604 -19.22 1.22 -17.77
C ILE A 604 -19.12 -0.07 -18.58
N GLU A 605 -18.33 -0.06 -19.65
CA GLU A 605 -18.04 -1.25 -20.44
C GLU A 605 -16.89 -2.05 -19.83
N GLU A 606 -16.95 -3.38 -19.98
CA GLU A 606 -15.89 -4.25 -19.48
C GLU A 606 -14.64 -4.16 -20.35
N THR A 607 -13.47 -4.09 -19.71
CA THR A 607 -12.18 -4.00 -20.39
C THR A 607 -11.22 -5.02 -19.82
N PHE A 608 -10.70 -5.88 -20.70
CA PHE A 608 -9.63 -6.83 -20.41
C PHE A 608 -8.48 -6.56 -21.39
N VAL A 609 -7.33 -6.16 -20.86
CA VAL A 609 -6.07 -5.90 -21.57
C VAL A 609 -5.03 -6.99 -21.24
N SER A 610 -5.06 -7.50 -20.02
CA SER A 610 -4.19 -8.56 -19.52
C SER A 610 -4.61 -9.95 -19.98
N LYS A 611 -3.76 -10.94 -19.71
CA LYS A 611 -4.05 -12.36 -19.96
C LYS A 611 -4.83 -13.05 -18.83
N ILE A 612 -5.45 -12.28 -17.91
CA ILE A 612 -6.12 -12.87 -16.74
C ILE A 612 -7.17 -13.92 -17.12
N LYS A 613 -7.90 -13.77 -18.23
CA LYS A 613 -8.87 -14.78 -18.68
C LYS A 613 -8.19 -16.11 -19.01
N GLU A 614 -7.06 -16.06 -19.71
CA GLU A 614 -6.25 -17.24 -20.02
C GLU A 614 -5.68 -17.88 -18.76
N TYR A 615 -5.15 -17.08 -17.82
CA TYR A 615 -4.64 -17.60 -16.56
C TYR A 615 -5.74 -18.21 -15.71
N ALA A 616 -6.91 -17.57 -15.64
CA ALA A 616 -8.07 -18.08 -14.93
C ALA A 616 -8.58 -19.41 -15.52
N ASP A 617 -8.40 -19.64 -16.81
CA ASP A 617 -8.71 -20.93 -17.45
C ASP A 617 -7.78 -22.07 -17.06
N ARG A 618 -6.57 -21.75 -16.61
CA ARG A 618 -5.58 -22.73 -16.15
C ARG A 618 -5.64 -23.00 -14.64
N VAL A 619 -6.30 -22.13 -13.87
CA VAL A 619 -6.56 -22.34 -12.43
C VAL A 619 -7.39 -23.62 -12.24
N GLN A 620 -6.96 -24.50 -11.33
CA GLN A 620 -7.53 -25.84 -11.12
C GLN A 620 -8.76 -25.82 -10.20
N ILE A 621 -9.72 -24.95 -10.51
CA ILE A 621 -10.98 -24.82 -9.79
C ILE A 621 -12.11 -24.79 -10.81
N PHE A 622 -12.99 -25.80 -10.75
CA PHE A 622 -14.05 -26.05 -11.74
C PHE A 622 -15.42 -26.08 -11.08
N GLU A 623 -16.49 -25.87 -11.85
CA GLU A 623 -17.86 -26.12 -11.38
C GLU A 623 -18.04 -27.62 -11.09
N GLU A 624 -18.83 -27.93 -10.06
CA GLU A 624 -19.06 -29.31 -9.58
C GLU A 624 -19.87 -30.21 -10.52
#